data_AF-A8TL33-F1
#
_entry.id   AF-A8TL33-F1
#
_cell.length_a   1.000
_cell.length_b   1.000
_cell.length_c   1.000
_cell.angle_alpha   90.00
_cell.angle_beta   90.00
_cell.angle_gamma   90.00
#
_symmetry.space_group_name_H-M   'P 1'
#
loop_
_entity.id
_entity.type
_entity.pdbx_description
1 polymer ?
#
loop_
_entity_poly.entity_id
_entity_poly.type
_entity_poly.pdbx_seq_one_letter_code
_entity_poly.pdbx_strand_id
1 'polypeptide(L)'
;SMHYCPNIHIAFWSITNIMKDITSGWLVRLIHMNGASFYFLIMYIDISRNMFYNSFKLNSVWGIGILILLISMAAALMGYVLPWGQMSYWGATVITNLLSANPHIGETVVPCIRGGFSINNATVIRIVSIHF
;
A
#
# COMPACT_ATOMS: atom_id res chain seq x y z
N SER A 1 9.69 3.74 9.90
CA SER A 1 9.33 5.15 9.67
C SER A 1 10.46 6.10 10.05
N MET A 2 11.11 5.93 11.21
CA MET A 2 12.11 6.86 11.78
C MET A 2 13.23 7.32 10.84
N HIS A 3 13.61 6.50 9.85
CA HIS A 3 14.72 6.79 8.93
C HIS A 3 14.28 7.02 7.46
N TYR A 4 12.97 6.99 7.18
CA TYR A 4 12.45 7.19 5.83
C TYR A 4 12.09 8.67 5.61
N CYS A 5 12.41 9.22 4.44
CA CYS A 5 12.10 10.61 4.10
C CYS A 5 11.03 10.68 2.99
N PRO A 6 9.83 11.21 3.27
CA PRO A 6 8.72 11.27 2.32
C PRO A 6 8.87 12.45 1.32
N ASN A 7 9.96 12.47 0.55
CA ASN A 7 10.18 13.46 -0.50
C ASN A 7 10.68 12.79 -1.78
N ILE A 8 10.04 13.04 -2.92
CA ILE A 8 10.32 12.36 -4.21
C ILE A 8 11.78 12.42 -4.65
N HIS A 9 12.54 13.45 -4.25
CA HIS A 9 13.95 13.59 -4.60
C HIS A 9 14.87 12.70 -3.77
N ILE A 10 14.47 12.34 -2.54
CA ILE A 10 15.29 11.60 -1.58
C ILE A 10 14.63 10.32 -1.05
N ALA A 11 13.40 10.00 -1.42
CA ALA A 11 12.66 8.84 -0.91
C ALA A 11 13.38 7.54 -1.24
N PHE A 12 13.74 7.34 -2.51
CA PHE A 12 14.52 6.18 -2.94
C PHE A 12 15.88 6.13 -2.24
N TRP A 13 16.58 7.27 -2.17
CA TRP A 13 17.86 7.36 -1.47
C TRP A 13 17.74 6.98 0.01
N SER A 14 16.70 7.44 0.71
CA SER A 14 16.47 7.11 2.12
C SER A 14 16.26 5.61 2.34
N ILE A 15 15.60 4.91 1.41
CA ILE A 15 15.51 3.44 1.43
C ILE A 15 16.89 2.81 1.22
N THR A 16 17.71 3.32 0.30
CA THR A 16 19.07 2.80 0.10
C THR A 16 19.97 3.03 1.31
N ASN A 17 19.85 4.18 1.99
CA ASN A 17 20.53 4.50 3.24
C ASN A 17 20.10 3.52 4.36
N ILE A 18 18.79 3.23 4.49
CA ILE A 18 18.29 2.19 5.42
C ILE A 18 18.93 0.83 5.13
N MET A 19 19.06 0.45 3.86
CA MET A 19 19.62 -0.84 3.48
C MET A 19 21.13 -0.93 3.70
N LYS A 20 21.88 0.16 3.54
CA LYS A 20 23.35 0.12 3.46
C LYS A 20 24.04 0.66 4.71
N ASP A 21 23.52 1.74 5.26
CA ASP A 21 24.27 2.57 6.21
C ASP A 21 23.69 2.51 7.64
N ILE A 22 22.44 2.04 7.79
CA ILE A 22 21.80 1.89 9.11
C ILE A 22 22.08 0.50 9.69
N THR A 23 22.50 0.47 10.96
CA THR A 23 22.72 -0.78 11.69
C THR A 23 21.48 -1.67 11.67
N SER A 24 21.60 -2.89 11.15
CA SER A 24 20.48 -3.83 10.94
C SER A 24 19.31 -3.31 10.09
N GLY A 25 19.45 -2.17 9.42
CA GLY A 25 18.39 -1.56 8.63
C GLY A 25 17.96 -2.44 7.45
N TRP A 26 18.91 -3.15 6.83
CA TRP A 26 18.62 -4.14 5.79
C TRP A 26 17.69 -5.25 6.28
N LEU A 27 17.90 -5.74 7.51
CA LEU A 27 17.13 -6.82 8.09
C LEU A 27 15.69 -6.36 8.33
N VAL A 28 15.52 -5.20 8.98
CA VAL A 28 14.20 -4.61 9.23
C VAL A 28 13.45 -4.35 7.93
N ARG A 29 14.15 -3.83 6.90
CA ARG A 29 13.55 -3.55 5.60
C ARG A 29 13.10 -4.82 4.88
N LEU A 30 13.91 -5.88 4.89
CA LEU A 30 13.56 -7.16 4.28
C LEU A 30 12.45 -7.88 5.05
N ILE A 31 12.45 -7.82 6.39
CA ILE A 31 11.36 -8.37 7.21
C ILE A 31 10.05 -7.66 6.87
N HIS A 32 10.06 -6.33 6.77
CA HIS A 32 8.84 -5.58 6.45
C HIS A 32 8.33 -5.88 5.03
N MET A 33 9.23 -5.95 4.04
CA MET A 33 8.87 -6.26 2.65
C MET A 33 8.33 -7.69 2.49
N ASN A 34 9.04 -8.70 3.03
CA ASN A 34 8.60 -10.09 2.93
C ASN A 34 7.43 -10.39 3.88
N GLY A 35 7.34 -9.66 4.99
CA GLY A 35 6.24 -9.74 5.94
C GLY A 35 4.90 -9.38 5.31
N ALA A 36 4.86 -8.40 4.40
CA ALA A 36 3.66 -8.11 3.62
C ALA A 36 3.23 -9.31 2.75
N SER A 37 4.16 -9.96 2.05
CA SER A 37 3.84 -11.15 1.25
C SER A 37 3.36 -12.32 2.12
N PHE A 38 4.03 -12.55 3.26
CA PHE A 38 3.65 -13.59 4.21
C PHE A 38 2.27 -13.33 4.83
N TYR A 39 1.95 -12.08 5.12
CA TYR A 39 0.64 -11.66 5.61
C TYR A 39 -0.47 -12.00 4.61
N PHE A 40 -0.30 -11.70 3.32
CA PHE A 40 -1.29 -12.09 2.30
C PHE A 40 -1.38 -13.60 2.10
N LEU A 41 -0.25 -14.32 2.20
CA LEU A 41 -0.27 -15.78 2.13
C LEU A 41 -1.15 -16.38 3.23
N ILE A 42 -0.99 -15.93 4.48
CA ILE A 42 -1.85 -16.37 5.60
C ILE A 42 -3.31 -15.95 5.35
N MET A 43 -3.54 -14.74 4.87
CA MET A 43 -4.89 -14.23 4.62
C MET A 43 -5.64 -15.05 3.57
N TYR A 44 -4.98 -15.44 2.47
CA TYR A 44 -5.59 -16.31 1.46
C TYR A 44 -5.84 -17.72 1.98
N ILE A 45 -4.97 -18.24 2.85
CA ILE A 45 -5.21 -19.52 3.54
C ILE A 45 -6.44 -19.41 4.47
N ASP A 46 -6.58 -18.32 5.22
CA ASP A 46 -7.75 -18.13 6.10
C ASP A 46 -9.05 -18.01 5.29
N ILE A 47 -9.05 -17.24 4.19
CA ILE A 47 -10.19 -17.13 3.27
C ILE A 47 -10.57 -18.50 2.71
N SER A 48 -9.59 -19.27 2.21
CA SER A 48 -9.85 -20.60 1.64
C SER A 48 -10.37 -21.59 2.68
N ARG A 49 -9.85 -21.55 3.93
CA ARG A 49 -10.38 -22.32 5.06
C ARG A 49 -11.84 -21.96 5.35
N ASN A 50 -12.16 -20.67 5.41
CA ASN A 50 -13.53 -20.20 5.68
C ASN A 50 -14.51 -20.63 4.58
N MET A 51 -14.06 -20.69 3.33
CA MET A 51 -14.85 -21.24 2.22
C MET A 51 -15.02 -22.76 2.35
N PHE A 52 -13.94 -23.49 2.62
CA PHE A 52 -13.96 -24.95 2.73
C PHE A 52 -14.90 -25.45 3.84
N TYR A 53 -14.89 -24.80 5.00
CA TYR A 53 -15.75 -25.17 6.14
C TYR A 53 -17.10 -24.43 6.16
N ASN A 54 -17.44 -23.67 5.11
CA ASN A 54 -18.65 -22.84 5.06
C ASN A 54 -18.79 -21.85 6.25
N SER A 55 -17.67 -21.41 6.83
CA SER A 55 -17.65 -20.45 7.93
C SER A 55 -18.10 -19.05 7.51
N PHE A 56 -18.13 -18.76 6.21
CA PHE A 56 -18.72 -17.52 5.65
C PHE A 56 -20.20 -17.32 6.01
N LYS A 57 -20.91 -18.37 6.46
CA LYS A 57 -22.28 -18.28 6.99
C LYS A 57 -22.37 -17.42 8.26
N LEU A 58 -21.26 -17.24 8.99
CA LEU A 58 -21.16 -16.29 10.09
C LEU A 58 -21.02 -14.87 9.53
N ASN A 59 -22.12 -14.32 9.00
CA ASN A 59 -22.12 -13.12 8.17
C ASN A 59 -21.42 -11.91 8.79
N SER A 60 -21.55 -11.68 10.09
CA SER A 60 -20.88 -10.57 10.78
C SER A 60 -19.35 -10.75 10.79
N VAL A 61 -18.87 -11.94 11.15
CA VAL A 61 -17.44 -12.29 11.19
C VAL A 61 -16.86 -12.26 9.78
N TRP A 62 -17.58 -12.84 8.81
CA TRP A 62 -17.17 -12.84 7.40
C TRP A 62 -17.10 -11.42 6.83
N GLY A 63 -18.08 -10.57 7.13
CA GLY A 63 -18.09 -9.16 6.73
C GLY A 63 -16.89 -8.39 7.28
N ILE A 64 -16.55 -8.59 8.57
CA ILE A 64 -15.34 -8.00 9.16
C ILE A 64 -14.08 -8.54 8.47
N GLY A 65 -14.03 -9.83 8.15
CA GLY A 65 -12.91 -10.43 7.42
C GLY A 65 -12.69 -9.82 6.04
N ILE A 66 -13.77 -9.58 5.27
CA ILE A 66 -13.70 -8.87 3.98
C ILE A 66 -13.20 -7.44 4.17
N LEU A 67 -13.67 -6.74 5.20
CA LEU A 67 -13.21 -5.38 5.49
C LEU A 67 -11.71 -5.35 5.80
N ILE A 68 -11.22 -6.29 6.62
CA ILE A 68 -9.79 -6.43 6.93
C ILE A 68 -8.99 -6.70 5.65
N LEU A 69 -9.46 -7.59 4.77
CA LEU A 69 -8.81 -7.85 3.47
C LEU A 69 -8.67 -6.56 2.66
N LEU A 70 -9.75 -5.78 2.51
CA LEU A 70 -9.73 -4.55 1.71
C LEU A 70 -8.80 -3.48 2.30
N ILE A 71 -8.83 -3.29 3.62
CA ILE A 71 -7.93 -2.33 4.31
C ILE A 71 -6.47 -2.77 4.16
N SER A 72 -6.18 -4.06 4.32
CA SER A 72 -4.82 -4.58 4.16
C SER A 72 -4.30 -4.47 2.73
N MET A 73 -5.14 -4.69 1.72
CA MET A 73 -4.80 -4.42 0.31
C MET A 73 -4.45 -2.95 0.09
N ALA A 74 -5.24 -2.03 0.63
CA ALA A 74 -4.95 -0.60 0.54
C ALA A 74 -3.63 -0.24 1.24
N ALA A 75 -3.41 -0.74 2.46
CA ALA A 75 -2.18 -0.52 3.23
C ALA A 75 -0.94 -1.02 2.48
N ALA A 76 -0.98 -2.23 1.92
CA ALA A 76 0.13 -2.80 1.17
C ALA A 76 0.40 -2.06 -0.14
N LEU A 77 -0.65 -1.65 -0.86
CA LEU A 77 -0.54 -0.81 -2.05
C LEU A 77 0.19 0.50 -1.72
N MET A 78 -0.26 1.21 -0.69
CA MET A 78 0.36 2.47 -0.26
C MET A 78 1.83 2.27 0.16
N GLY A 79 2.12 1.21 0.91
CA GLY A 79 3.48 0.85 1.30
C GLY A 79 4.41 0.57 0.12
N TYR A 80 3.88 -0.01 -0.97
CA TYR A 80 4.63 -0.29 -2.20
C TYR A 80 5.00 0.98 -2.98
N VAL A 81 4.28 2.09 -2.78
CA VAL A 81 4.59 3.38 -3.42
C VAL A 81 5.78 4.08 -2.75
N LEU A 82 5.98 3.88 -1.45
CA LEU A 82 6.95 4.62 -0.63
C LEU A 82 8.41 4.53 -1.09
N PRO A 83 8.93 3.42 -1.63
CA PRO A 83 10.31 3.37 -2.11
C PRO A 83 10.58 4.28 -3.31
N TRP A 84 9.53 4.75 -3.99
CA TRP A 84 9.61 5.65 -5.12
C TRP A 84 10.47 5.14 -6.29
N GLY A 85 10.41 3.83 -6.56
CA GLY A 85 10.98 3.23 -7.76
C GLY A 85 10.04 3.33 -8.98
N GLN A 86 10.50 2.83 -10.14
CA GLN A 86 9.70 2.84 -11.37
C GLN A 86 8.34 2.13 -11.21
N MET A 87 8.35 0.92 -10.67
CA MET A 87 7.11 0.17 -10.43
C MET A 87 6.20 0.85 -9.41
N SER A 88 6.77 1.49 -8.39
CA SER A 88 6.03 2.28 -7.40
C SER A 88 5.28 3.44 -8.07
N TYR A 89 5.96 4.22 -8.91
CA TYR A 89 5.38 5.38 -9.59
C TYR A 89 4.30 4.98 -10.62
N TRP A 90 4.62 4.04 -11.51
CA TRP A 90 3.69 3.62 -12.55
C TRP A 90 2.51 2.85 -11.97
N GLY A 91 2.74 2.01 -10.97
CA GLY A 91 1.68 1.33 -10.23
C GLY A 91 0.72 2.32 -9.58
N ALA A 92 1.23 3.33 -8.87
CA ALA A 92 0.41 4.39 -8.28
C ALA A 92 -0.40 5.15 -9.36
N THR A 93 0.22 5.45 -10.49
CA THR A 93 -0.43 6.17 -11.60
C THR A 93 -1.60 5.38 -12.16
N VAL A 94 -1.39 4.11 -12.52
CA VAL A 94 -2.42 3.25 -13.12
C VAL A 94 -3.55 2.98 -12.11
N ILE A 95 -3.22 2.60 -10.87
CA ILE A 95 -4.24 2.21 -9.89
C ILE A 95 -5.09 3.41 -9.46
N THR A 96 -4.50 4.58 -9.24
CA THR A 96 -5.30 5.78 -8.93
C THR A 96 -6.15 6.23 -10.12
N ASN A 97 -5.70 5.99 -11.36
CA ASN A 97 -6.49 6.26 -12.55
C ASN A 97 -7.72 5.35 -12.69
N LEU A 98 -7.78 4.17 -12.06
CA LEU A 98 -8.99 3.33 -12.13
C LEU A 98 -10.23 4.06 -11.60
N LEU A 99 -10.05 5.00 -10.67
CA LEU A 99 -11.14 5.80 -10.12
C LEU A 99 -11.70 6.84 -11.11
N SER A 100 -10.96 7.18 -12.18
CA SER A 100 -11.49 8.09 -13.22
C SER A 100 -12.60 7.44 -14.05
N ALA A 101 -12.72 6.11 -14.01
CA ALA A 101 -13.79 5.38 -14.70
C ALA A 101 -15.18 5.61 -14.07
N ASN A 102 -15.27 6.20 -12.87
CA ASN A 102 -16.56 6.50 -12.25
C ASN A 102 -17.21 7.72 -12.92
N PRO A 103 -18.41 7.57 -13.53
CA PRO A 103 -19.11 8.69 -14.15
C PRO A 103 -19.39 9.81 -13.12
N HIS A 104 -19.32 11.06 -13.59
CA HIS A 104 -19.55 12.29 -12.82
C HIS A 104 -18.49 12.68 -11.78
N ILE A 105 -17.95 11.74 -10.99
CA ILE A 105 -17.01 12.07 -9.91
C ILE A 105 -15.56 11.71 -10.20
N GLY A 106 -15.27 10.89 -11.22
CA GLY A 106 -13.91 10.44 -11.51
C GLY A 106 -12.91 11.57 -11.76
N GLU A 107 -13.34 12.61 -12.50
CA GLU A 107 -12.51 13.77 -12.84
C GLU A 107 -12.15 14.64 -11.62
N THR A 108 -12.94 14.59 -10.54
CA THR A 108 -12.68 15.35 -9.31
C THR A 108 -11.95 14.53 -8.26
N VAL A 109 -12.28 13.24 -8.15
CA VAL A 109 -11.70 12.33 -7.14
C VAL A 109 -10.22 12.06 -7.40
N VAL A 110 -9.82 11.82 -8.65
CA VAL A 110 -8.43 11.46 -8.95
C VAL A 110 -7.44 12.59 -8.62
N PRO A 111 -7.63 13.84 -9.07
CA PRO A 111 -6.77 14.95 -8.68
C PRO A 111 -6.83 15.24 -7.17
N CYS A 112 -7.98 15.03 -6.53
CA CYS A 112 -8.13 15.20 -5.09
C CYS A 112 -7.24 14.22 -4.31
N ILE A 113 -7.26 12.94 -4.65
CA ILE A 113 -6.40 11.91 -4.04
C ILE A 113 -4.92 12.26 -4.29
N ARG A 114 -4.61 12.70 -5.52
CA ARG A 114 -3.23 13.04 -5.89
C ARG A 114 -2.71 14.32 -5.24
N GLY A 115 -3.59 15.25 -4.90
CA GLY A 115 -3.17 16.61 -4.55
C GLY A 115 -2.52 17.34 -5.74
N GLY A 116 -2.92 17.03 -6.97
CA GLY A 116 -2.37 17.58 -8.21
C GLY A 116 -2.81 16.80 -9.45
N PHE A 117 -2.37 17.24 -10.63
CA PHE A 117 -2.74 16.61 -11.91
C PHE A 117 -2.07 15.25 -12.13
N SER A 118 -0.89 15.03 -11.54
CA SER A 118 -0.12 13.80 -11.65
C SER A 118 0.35 13.31 -10.28
N ILE A 119 0.84 12.07 -10.24
CA ILE A 119 1.56 11.54 -9.09
C ILE A 119 2.81 12.41 -8.85
N ASN A 120 2.94 13.00 -7.66
CA ASN A 120 3.99 13.99 -7.32
C ASN A 120 4.35 13.96 -5.82
N ASN A 121 5.10 14.95 -5.34
CA ASN A 121 5.49 15.00 -3.93
C ASN A 121 4.33 15.07 -2.93
N ALA A 122 3.24 15.76 -3.28
CA ALA A 122 2.05 15.83 -2.43
C ALA A 122 1.41 14.44 -2.25
N THR A 123 1.46 13.58 -3.29
CA THR A 123 1.00 12.19 -3.19
C THR A 123 1.80 11.39 -2.17
N VAL A 124 3.14 11.45 -2.24
CA VAL A 124 4.01 10.66 -1.35
C VAL A 124 3.77 11.02 0.10
N ILE A 125 3.70 12.30 0.43
CA ILE A 125 3.49 12.76 1.80
C ILE A 125 2.16 12.23 2.36
N ARG A 126 1.08 12.27 1.57
CA ARG A 126 -0.23 11.76 1.99
C ARG A 126 -0.23 10.24 2.13
N ILE A 127 0.33 9.53 1.16
CA ILE A 127 0.42 8.07 1.17
C ILE A 127 1.18 7.59 2.40
N VAL A 128 2.25 8.29 2.80
CA VAL A 128 3.02 7.95 4.02
C VAL A 128 2.17 8.13 5.27
N SER A 129 1.37 9.20 5.34
CA SER A 129 0.48 9.44 6.49
C SER A 129 -0.68 8.46 6.56
N ILE A 130 -1.17 7.93 5.43
CA ILE A 130 -2.29 6.96 5.41
C ILE A 130 -1.77 5.53 5.59
N HIS A 131 -0.54 5.24 5.13
CA HIS A 131 0.10 3.93 5.32
C HIS A 131 0.56 3.70 6.76
N PHE A 132 0.95 4.76 7.46
CA PHE A 132 1.32 4.73 8.88
C PHE A 132 0.08 4.50 9.75
#